data_AF-A0A1G0Z1G3-F1
#
_entry.id   AF-A0A1G0Z1G3-F1
#
_cell.length_a   1.000
_cell.length_b   1.000
_cell.length_c   1.000
_cell.angle_alpha   90.00
_cell.angle_beta   90.00
_cell.angle_gamma   90.00
#
_symmetry.space_group_name_H-M   'P 1'
#
loop_
_entity.id
_entity.type
_entity.pdbx_description
1 polymer ?
#
loop_
_entity_poly.entity_id
_entity_poly.type
_entity_poly.pdbx_seq_one_letter_code
_entity_poly.pdbx_strand_id
1 'polypeptide(L)'
;MDQQQIEDAIKSDLITIKTLRLGIVSGRDYYFSILGWIFKLSLLFLGVNTILQRAMHAVGYYLPDLSLKGLLIAWVCALLASTFMSFTAARIILIGKLIKGQLKTASLIKSKYLHFTAVFFLIYSVSYLVVTFPVIGWMDLSDFQQADKEIWFTIFYLAFFQFFSLITASVGTAFISMIELDRLGLGPLFSVARDLIKNKGRLASHSRLEDHE
;
A
#
# COMPACT_ATOMS: atom_id res chain seq x y z
N MET A 1 26.80 2.41 3.22
CA MET A 1 27.29 1.84 1.95
C MET A 1 27.57 3.00 1.04
N ASP A 2 28.78 3.07 0.50
CA ASP A 2 29.09 4.05 -0.54
C ASP A 2 28.25 3.77 -1.79
N GLN A 3 27.90 4.82 -2.52
CA GLN A 3 27.08 4.74 -3.75
C GLN A 3 27.64 3.70 -4.75
N GLN A 4 28.97 3.61 -4.83
CA GLN A 4 29.69 2.65 -5.66
C GLN A 4 29.45 1.18 -5.25
N GLN A 5 29.34 0.90 -3.94
CA GLN A 5 29.01 -0.45 -3.43
C GLN A 5 27.58 -0.85 -3.74
N ILE A 6 26.66 0.12 -3.78
CA ILE A 6 25.25 -0.11 -4.16
C ILE A 6 25.19 -0.43 -5.65
N GLU A 7 25.87 0.33 -6.50
CA GLU A 7 25.92 0.08 -7.95
C GLU A 7 26.50 -1.30 -8.30
N ASP A 8 27.57 -1.72 -7.63
CA ASP A 8 28.17 -3.04 -7.86
C ASP A 8 27.26 -4.18 -7.39
N ALA A 9 26.55 -4.00 -6.28
CA ALA A 9 25.53 -4.94 -5.82
C ALA A 9 24.37 -5.05 -6.81
N ILE A 10 23.93 -3.93 -7.39
CA ILE A 10 22.89 -3.87 -8.43
C ILE A 10 23.33 -4.62 -9.69
N LYS A 11 24.56 -4.39 -10.18
CA LYS A 11 25.11 -5.08 -11.35
C LYS A 11 25.23 -6.59 -11.10
N SER A 12 25.70 -6.98 -9.92
CA SER A 12 25.75 -8.38 -9.50
C SER A 12 24.36 -9.02 -9.51
N ASP A 13 23.38 -8.34 -8.91
CA ASP A 13 22.00 -8.83 -8.83
C ASP A 13 21.34 -8.95 -10.21
N LEU A 14 21.59 -7.99 -11.12
CA LEU A 14 21.09 -8.04 -12.51
C LEU A 14 21.59 -9.28 -13.29
N ILE A 15 22.83 -9.71 -13.03
CA ILE A 15 23.39 -10.93 -13.62
C ILE A 15 22.74 -12.16 -12.98
N THR A 16 22.64 -12.20 -11.65
CA THR A 16 22.05 -13.32 -10.91
C THR A 16 20.58 -13.53 -11.25
N ILE A 17 19.83 -12.44 -11.45
CA ILE A 17 18.40 -12.43 -11.82
C ILE A 17 18.13 -13.19 -13.13
N LYS A 18 19.03 -13.12 -14.11
CA LYS A 18 18.89 -13.87 -15.38
C LYS A 18 19.04 -15.38 -15.20
N THR A 19 19.78 -15.82 -14.18
CA THR A 19 20.08 -17.23 -13.89
C THR A 19 19.19 -17.83 -12.79
N LEU A 20 18.27 -17.04 -12.25
CA LEU A 20 17.49 -17.35 -11.06
C LEU A 20 16.40 -18.39 -11.36
N ARG A 21 16.52 -19.58 -10.79
CA ARG A 21 15.45 -20.59 -10.81
C ARG A 21 14.35 -20.16 -9.84
N LEU A 22 13.29 -19.55 -10.38
CA LEU A 22 12.15 -19.11 -9.58
C LEU A 22 11.39 -20.32 -9.02
N GLY A 23 11.11 -20.31 -7.72
CA GLY A 23 10.31 -21.35 -7.06
C GLY A 23 8.85 -21.37 -7.54
N ILE A 24 8.19 -22.51 -7.36
CA ILE A 24 6.73 -22.61 -7.57
C ILE A 24 6.04 -22.11 -6.30
N VAL A 25 5.18 -21.09 -6.43
CA VAL A 25 4.34 -20.60 -5.33
C VAL A 25 2.96 -21.23 -5.49
N SER A 26 2.52 -21.99 -4.50
CA SER A 26 1.16 -22.56 -4.51
C SER A 26 0.13 -21.42 -4.48
N GLY A 27 -0.94 -21.55 -5.28
CA GLY A 27 -2.00 -20.54 -5.33
C GLY A 27 -2.64 -20.32 -3.96
N ARG A 28 -2.85 -21.40 -3.20
CA ARG A 28 -3.38 -21.37 -1.84
C ARG A 28 -2.53 -20.46 -0.93
N ASP A 29 -1.23 -20.67 -0.88
CA ASP A 29 -0.35 -19.89 0.00
C ASP A 29 -0.25 -18.43 -0.42
N TYR A 30 -0.40 -18.14 -1.71
CA TYR A 30 -0.42 -16.78 -2.23
C TYR A 30 -1.70 -16.05 -1.81
N TYR A 31 -2.88 -16.63 -2.05
CA TYR A 31 -4.15 -15.99 -1.69
C TYR A 31 -4.33 -15.81 -0.19
N PHE A 32 -3.98 -16.80 0.63
CA PHE A 32 -4.03 -16.65 2.10
C PHE A 32 -3.05 -15.57 2.59
N SER A 33 -1.88 -15.45 1.96
CA SER A 33 -0.94 -14.37 2.31
C SER A 33 -1.53 -12.99 1.97
N ILE A 34 -2.17 -12.85 0.81
CA ILE A 34 -2.81 -11.60 0.40
C ILE A 34 -3.96 -11.23 1.34
N LEU A 35 -4.84 -12.18 1.65
CA LEU A 35 -5.96 -11.95 2.58
C LEU A 35 -5.46 -11.53 3.95
N GLY A 36 -4.42 -12.19 4.47
CA GLY A 36 -3.78 -11.80 5.72
C GLY A 36 -3.18 -10.39 5.67
N TRP A 37 -2.65 -9.97 4.52
CA TRP A 37 -2.16 -8.60 4.31
C TRP A 37 -3.29 -7.57 4.23
N ILE A 38 -4.36 -7.84 3.49
CA ILE A 38 -5.56 -6.98 3.43
C ILE A 38 -6.08 -6.72 4.84
N PHE A 39 -6.21 -7.79 5.64
CA PHE A 39 -6.73 -7.71 6.99
C PHE A 39 -5.81 -6.91 7.93
N LYS A 40 -4.49 -7.13 7.87
CA LYS A 40 -3.53 -6.35 8.67
C LYS A 40 -3.54 -4.88 8.30
N LEU A 41 -3.61 -4.58 7.00
CA LEU A 41 -3.60 -3.22 6.49
C LEU A 41 -4.90 -2.48 6.87
N SER A 42 -6.04 -3.18 6.89
CA SER A 42 -7.32 -2.57 7.27
C SER A 42 -7.34 -2.19 8.75
N LEU A 43 -6.78 -3.03 9.62
CA LEU A 43 -6.60 -2.71 11.04
C LEU A 43 -5.66 -1.53 11.25
N LEU A 44 -4.58 -1.45 10.47
CA LEU A 44 -3.63 -0.35 10.57
C LEU A 44 -4.26 0.98 10.13
N PHE A 45 -4.98 1.00 9.00
CA PHE A 45 -5.75 2.17 8.58
C PHE A 45 -6.82 2.57 9.61
N LEU A 46 -7.55 1.61 10.18
CA LEU A 46 -8.52 1.86 11.23
C LEU A 46 -7.85 2.49 12.46
N GLY A 47 -6.71 1.96 12.88
CA GLY A 47 -5.94 2.49 14.00
C GLY A 47 -5.46 3.92 13.76
N VAL A 48 -4.88 4.20 12.59
CA VAL A 48 -4.44 5.55 12.22
C VAL A 48 -5.63 6.52 12.20
N ASN A 49 -6.74 6.15 11.55
CA ASN A 49 -7.94 7.01 11.51
C ASN A 49 -8.47 7.30 12.91
N THR A 50 -8.52 6.29 13.78
CA THR A 50 -9.00 6.45 15.16
C THR A 50 -8.10 7.38 15.98
N ILE A 51 -6.77 7.23 15.84
CA ILE A 51 -5.80 8.11 16.52
C ILE A 51 -5.94 9.54 16.04
N LEU A 52 -6.05 9.76 14.72
CA LEU A 52 -6.20 11.10 14.15
C LEU A 52 -7.51 11.76 14.57
N GLN A 53 -8.62 11.03 14.56
CA GLN A 53 -9.90 11.56 15.05
C GLN A 53 -9.85 11.93 16.53
N ARG A 54 -9.22 11.09 17.37
CA ARG A 54 -9.00 11.40 18.80
C ARG A 54 -8.10 12.62 18.97
N ALA A 55 -7.06 12.77 18.15
CA ALA A 55 -6.20 13.95 18.18
C ALA A 55 -6.98 15.22 17.79
N MET A 56 -7.85 15.17 16.78
CA MET A 56 -8.72 16.29 16.43
C MET A 56 -9.68 16.66 17.56
N HIS A 57 -10.29 15.66 18.21
CA HIS A 57 -11.14 15.87 19.37
C HIS A 57 -10.39 16.52 20.54
N ALA A 58 -9.11 16.16 20.76
CA ALA A 58 -8.28 16.78 21.79
C ALA A 58 -7.97 18.26 21.52
N VAL A 59 -7.98 18.70 20.26
CA VAL A 59 -7.74 20.09 19.84
C VAL A 59 -9.04 20.91 19.77
N GLY A 60 -10.18 20.33 20.18
CA GLY A 60 -11.48 21.02 20.24
C GLY A 60 -12.36 20.85 19.01
N TYR A 61 -11.99 19.99 18.07
CA TYR A 61 -12.82 19.63 16.91
C TYR A 61 -13.63 18.37 17.22
N TYR A 62 -14.90 18.57 17.60
CA TYR A 62 -15.82 17.50 17.95
C TYR A 62 -16.40 16.83 16.69
N LEU A 63 -15.75 15.75 16.25
CA LEU A 63 -16.43 14.75 15.42
C LEU A 63 -17.50 14.02 16.24
N PRO A 64 -18.55 13.45 15.59
CA PRO A 64 -19.43 12.50 16.25
C PRO A 64 -18.58 11.39 16.88
N ASP A 65 -18.83 11.07 18.15
CA ASP A 65 -18.14 9.97 18.82
C ASP A 65 -18.31 8.69 17.98
N LEU A 66 -17.20 7.96 17.77
CA LEU A 66 -17.23 6.67 17.10
C LEU A 66 -18.01 5.67 17.98
N SER A 67 -19.33 5.64 17.82
CA SER A 67 -20.16 4.55 18.29
C SER A 67 -19.68 3.24 17.69
N LEU A 68 -20.05 2.11 18.30
CA LEU A 68 -19.68 0.78 17.79
C LEU A 68 -20.09 0.59 16.30
N LYS A 69 -21.20 1.22 15.90
CA LYS A 69 -21.66 1.30 14.52
C LYS A 69 -20.70 2.10 13.62
N GLY A 70 -20.26 3.28 14.05
CA GLY A 70 -19.30 4.10 13.32
C GLY A 70 -17.95 3.41 13.15
N LEU A 71 -17.48 2.68 14.17
CA LEU A 71 -16.23 1.93 14.13
C LEU A 71 -16.30 0.76 13.12
N LEU A 72 -17.43 0.05 13.07
CA LEU A 72 -17.65 -0.99 12.07
C LEU A 72 -17.68 -0.44 10.64
N ILE A 73 -18.38 0.68 10.41
CA ILE A 73 -18.41 1.35 9.09
C ILE A 73 -16.99 1.78 8.69
N ALA A 74 -16.26 2.45 9.58
CA ALA A 74 -14.89 2.87 9.34
C ALA A 74 -13.97 1.69 9.03
N TRP A 75 -14.15 0.55 9.71
CA TRP A 75 -13.38 -0.66 9.44
C TRP A 75 -13.70 -1.27 8.08
N VAL A 76 -14.98 -1.31 7.67
CA VAL A 76 -15.38 -1.78 6.34
C VAL A 76 -14.79 -0.87 5.25
N CYS A 77 -14.85 0.45 5.43
CA CYS A 77 -14.19 1.41 4.55
C CYS A 77 -12.67 1.15 4.47
N ALA A 78 -12.03 0.91 5.61
CA ALA A 78 -10.61 0.55 5.67
C ALA A 78 -10.28 -0.78 5.00
N LEU A 79 -11.17 -1.75 5.05
CA LEU A 79 -11.03 -3.03 4.38
C LEU A 79 -11.11 -2.89 2.86
N LEU A 80 -12.06 -2.09 2.36
CA LEU A 80 -12.17 -1.74 0.95
C LEU A 80 -10.93 -0.99 0.46
N ALA A 81 -10.50 0.03 1.21
CA ALA A 81 -9.30 0.82 0.91
C ALA A 81 -8.03 -0.05 0.89
N SER A 82 -7.92 -0.99 1.83
CA SER A 82 -6.81 -1.95 1.88
C SER A 82 -6.79 -2.88 0.68
N THR A 83 -7.96 -3.28 0.19
CA THR A 83 -8.08 -4.17 -0.98
C THR A 83 -7.46 -3.51 -2.22
N PHE A 84 -7.67 -2.21 -2.44
CA PHE A 84 -7.03 -1.46 -3.53
C PHE A 84 -5.50 -1.45 -3.43
N MET A 85 -4.96 -1.16 -2.24
CA MET A 85 -3.50 -1.17 -1.99
C MET A 85 -2.89 -2.58 -2.10
N SER A 86 -3.70 -3.60 -1.87
CA SER A 86 -3.26 -4.99 -1.84
C SER A 86 -2.89 -5.54 -3.21
N PHE A 87 -3.41 -4.99 -4.32
CA PHE A 87 -2.96 -5.37 -5.66
C PHE A 87 -1.47 -5.07 -5.88
N THR A 88 -0.98 -3.94 -5.36
CA THR A 88 0.43 -3.57 -5.43
C THR A 88 1.27 -4.43 -4.48
N ALA A 89 0.81 -4.62 -3.24
CA ALA A 89 1.48 -5.48 -2.27
C ALA A 89 1.56 -6.95 -2.73
N ALA A 90 0.51 -7.45 -3.38
CA ALA A 90 0.45 -8.81 -3.93
C ALA A 90 1.57 -9.07 -4.95
N ARG A 91 1.86 -8.10 -5.83
CA ARG A 91 2.97 -8.20 -6.78
C ARG A 91 4.32 -8.24 -6.06
N ILE A 92 4.52 -7.44 -5.02
CA ILE A 92 5.76 -7.41 -4.23
C ILE A 92 5.93 -8.73 -3.46
N ILE A 93 4.87 -9.26 -2.86
CA ILE A 93 4.88 -10.55 -2.15
C ILE A 93 5.20 -11.69 -3.12
N LEU A 94 4.61 -11.68 -4.31
CA LEU A 94 4.89 -12.67 -5.36
C LEU A 94 6.39 -12.63 -5.72
N ILE A 95 6.92 -11.45 -6.04
CA ILE A 95 8.34 -11.26 -6.39
C ILE A 95 9.26 -11.71 -5.24
N GLY A 96 8.93 -11.33 -4.00
CA GLY A 96 9.71 -11.70 -2.82
C GLY A 96 9.70 -13.21 -2.53
N LYS A 97 8.57 -13.90 -2.77
CA LYS A 97 8.49 -15.36 -2.64
C LYS A 97 9.22 -16.09 -3.78
N LEU A 98 9.21 -15.53 -4.99
CA LEU A 98 9.85 -16.12 -6.17
C LEU A 98 11.39 -15.99 -6.15
N ILE A 99 11.93 -14.94 -5.54
CA ILE A 99 13.38 -14.59 -5.58
C ILE A 99 14.10 -14.84 -4.22
N LYS A 100 13.41 -15.50 -3.28
CA LYS A 100 13.78 -15.57 -1.85
C LYS A 100 15.28 -15.87 -1.61
N GLY A 101 16.00 -14.88 -1.08
CA GLY A 101 17.36 -15.03 -0.53
C GLY A 101 18.52 -14.93 -1.53
N GLN A 102 18.28 -14.62 -2.80
CA GLN A 102 19.32 -14.68 -3.84
C GLN A 102 19.86 -13.31 -4.29
N LEU A 103 19.31 -12.20 -3.78
CA LEU A 103 19.72 -10.84 -4.12
C LEU A 103 20.46 -10.18 -2.96
N LYS A 104 21.65 -9.63 -3.23
CA LYS A 104 22.43 -8.87 -2.25
C LYS A 104 21.73 -7.56 -1.86
N THR A 105 20.94 -6.98 -2.78
CA THR A 105 20.16 -5.76 -2.54
C THR A 105 18.87 -6.00 -1.72
N ALA A 106 18.52 -7.24 -1.37
CA ALA A 106 17.26 -7.55 -0.67
C ALA A 106 17.11 -6.81 0.67
N SER A 107 18.20 -6.66 1.43
CA SER A 107 18.20 -5.92 2.70
C SER A 107 17.94 -4.43 2.48
N LEU A 108 18.59 -3.84 1.47
CA LEU A 108 18.41 -2.44 1.08
C LEU A 108 16.97 -2.19 0.62
N ILE A 109 16.42 -3.06 -0.22
CA ILE A 109 15.03 -2.98 -0.71
C ILE A 109 14.06 -3.05 0.47
N LYS A 110 14.26 -3.96 1.42
CA LYS A 110 13.41 -4.08 2.61
C LYS A 110 13.46 -2.82 3.49
N SER A 111 14.65 -2.24 3.70
CA SER A 111 14.83 -0.99 4.43
C SER A 111 14.11 0.18 3.75
N LYS A 112 14.27 0.32 2.43
CA LYS A 112 13.60 1.37 1.64
C LYS A 112 12.08 1.18 1.60
N TYR A 113 11.61 -0.06 1.49
CA TYR A 113 10.17 -0.36 1.55
C TYR A 113 9.56 0.04 2.89
N LEU A 114 10.25 -0.24 4.01
CA LEU A 114 9.78 0.18 5.33
C LEU A 114 9.79 1.71 5.47
N HIS A 115 10.82 2.37 4.94
CA HIS A 115 10.87 3.83 4.89
C HIS A 115 9.71 4.42 4.07
N PHE A 116 9.46 3.95 2.85
CA PHE A 116 8.34 4.42 2.03
C PHE A 116 6.99 4.08 2.64
N THR A 117 6.86 2.98 3.39
CA THR A 117 5.65 2.66 4.14
C THR A 117 5.42 3.70 5.25
N ALA A 118 6.47 4.09 5.98
CA ALA A 118 6.36 5.14 7.00
C ALA A 118 6.01 6.50 6.39
N VAL A 119 6.67 6.87 5.28
CA VAL A 119 6.35 8.10 4.52
C VAL A 119 4.91 8.07 4.01
N PHE A 120 4.44 6.94 3.51
CA PHE A 120 3.05 6.76 3.08
C PHE A 120 2.07 7.06 4.21
N PHE A 121 2.27 6.48 5.39
CA PHE A 121 1.39 6.74 6.53
C PHE A 121 1.49 8.17 7.06
N LEU A 122 2.66 8.80 6.95
CA LEU A 122 2.83 10.21 7.28
C LEU A 122 2.01 11.11 6.33
N ILE A 123 2.17 10.95 5.02
CA ILE A 123 1.43 11.72 4.02
C ILE A 123 -0.06 11.45 4.15
N TYR A 124 -0.45 10.18 4.35
CA TYR A 124 -1.84 9.80 4.62
C TYR A 124 -2.40 10.55 5.82
N SER A 125 -1.68 10.55 6.95
CA SER A 125 -2.14 11.19 8.18
C SER A 125 -2.29 12.70 8.05
N VAL A 126 -1.30 13.35 7.41
CA VAL A 126 -1.36 14.80 7.15
C VAL A 126 -2.49 15.12 6.18
N SER A 127 -2.65 14.36 5.10
CA SER A 127 -3.73 14.57 4.13
C SER A 127 -5.10 14.38 4.76
N TYR A 128 -5.24 13.38 5.63
CA TYR A 128 -6.46 13.13 6.38
C TYR A 128 -6.81 14.34 7.23
N LEU A 129 -5.87 14.83 8.05
CA LEU A 129 -6.10 16.03 8.86
C LEU A 129 -6.42 17.26 8.01
N VAL A 130 -5.65 17.53 6.94
CA VAL A 130 -5.81 18.71 6.09
C VAL A 130 -7.17 18.74 5.38
N VAL A 131 -7.74 17.59 5.04
CA VAL A 131 -9.05 17.52 4.37
C VAL A 131 -10.18 17.48 5.40
N THR A 132 -9.99 16.78 6.51
CA THR A 132 -10.99 16.66 7.58
C THR A 132 -11.19 17.99 8.31
N PHE A 133 -10.14 18.77 8.53
CA PHE A 133 -10.19 20.05 9.26
C PHE A 133 -11.13 21.10 8.63
N PRO A 134 -11.00 21.47 7.34
CA PRO A 134 -11.88 22.45 6.72
C PRO A 134 -13.31 21.93 6.55
N VAL A 135 -13.51 20.63 6.32
CA VAL A 135 -14.86 20.07 6.18
C VAL A 135 -15.60 20.13 7.52
N ILE A 136 -14.97 19.74 8.63
CA ILE A 136 -15.56 19.89 9.97
C ILE A 136 -15.76 21.36 10.31
N GLY A 137 -14.77 22.21 10.02
CA GLY A 137 -14.82 23.64 10.30
C GLY A 137 -15.93 24.38 9.55
N TRP A 138 -16.47 23.80 8.47
CA TRP A 138 -17.59 24.35 7.70
C TRP A 138 -18.95 23.72 8.00
N MET A 139 -19.01 22.65 8.81
CA MET A 139 -20.27 21.98 9.13
C MET A 139 -20.97 22.65 10.32
N ASP A 140 -22.27 22.92 10.17
CA ASP A 140 -23.10 23.46 11.24
C ASP A 140 -23.60 22.35 12.18
N LEU A 141 -24.05 22.72 13.38
CA LEU A 141 -24.55 21.79 14.39
C LEU A 141 -25.71 20.89 13.88
N SER A 142 -26.51 21.40 12.94
CA SER A 142 -27.57 20.65 12.26
C SER A 142 -27.04 19.51 11.38
N ASP A 143 -25.89 19.70 10.75
CA ASP A 143 -25.27 18.71 9.87
C ASP A 143 -24.71 17.53 10.67
N PHE A 144 -24.19 17.81 11.88
CA PHE A 144 -23.77 16.77 12.83
C PHE A 144 -24.94 15.92 13.34
N GLN A 145 -26.09 16.53 13.61
CA GLN A 145 -27.29 15.80 14.02
C GLN A 145 -27.89 14.97 12.88
N GLN A 146 -27.72 15.41 11.64
CA GLN A 146 -28.15 14.66 10.45
C GLN A 146 -27.21 13.49 10.17
N ALA A 147 -25.91 13.65 10.39
CA ALA A 147 -24.91 12.58 10.26
C ALA A 147 -25.16 11.37 11.16
N ASP A 148 -25.76 11.59 12.34
CA ASP A 148 -26.08 10.52 13.30
C ASP A 148 -27.38 9.78 12.93
N LYS A 149 -28.30 10.46 12.23
CA LYS A 149 -29.59 9.93 11.79
C LYS A 149 -29.51 9.22 10.43
N GLU A 150 -28.67 9.71 9.52
CA GLU A 150 -28.56 9.20 8.15
C GLU A 150 -27.30 8.36 7.93
N ILE A 151 -27.47 7.04 7.84
CA ILE A 151 -26.38 6.08 7.63
C ILE A 151 -25.54 6.41 6.40
N TRP A 152 -26.17 6.85 5.30
CA TRP A 152 -25.48 7.20 4.07
C TRP A 152 -24.53 8.38 4.23
N PHE A 153 -24.92 9.38 5.03
CA PHE A 153 -24.09 10.52 5.33
C PHE A 153 -22.88 10.10 6.19
N THR A 154 -23.08 9.24 7.19
CA THR A 154 -21.98 8.68 7.99
C THR A 154 -20.98 7.89 7.12
N ILE A 155 -21.48 7.05 6.21
CA ILE A 155 -20.65 6.27 5.28
C ILE A 155 -19.86 7.21 4.37
N PHE A 156 -20.53 8.20 3.76
CA PHE A 156 -19.90 9.14 2.85
C PHE A 156 -18.75 9.88 3.53
N TYR A 157 -19.01 10.47 4.70
CA TYR A 157 -18.01 11.24 5.45
C TYR A 157 -16.79 10.37 5.82
N LEU A 158 -17.01 9.18 6.40
CA LEU A 158 -15.92 8.28 6.80
C LEU A 158 -15.11 7.74 5.61
N ALA A 159 -15.80 7.38 4.52
CA ALA A 159 -15.16 6.90 3.30
C ALA A 159 -14.39 8.02 2.60
N PHE A 160 -14.96 9.22 2.49
CA PHE A 160 -14.41 10.32 1.71
C PHE A 160 -13.01 10.72 2.17
N PHE A 161 -12.81 11.04 3.45
CA PHE A 161 -11.46 11.41 3.93
C PHE A 161 -10.48 10.27 3.79
N GLN A 162 -10.93 9.05 4.05
CA GLN A 162 -10.08 7.87 3.97
C GLN A 162 -9.60 7.60 2.54
N PHE A 163 -10.50 7.59 1.56
CA PHE A 163 -10.14 7.35 0.16
C PHE A 163 -9.36 8.51 -0.44
N PHE A 164 -9.74 9.76 -0.14
CA PHE A 164 -9.01 10.93 -0.62
C PHE A 164 -7.58 10.93 -0.10
N SER A 165 -7.39 10.71 1.21
CA SER A 165 -6.06 10.65 1.83
C SER A 165 -5.23 9.48 1.31
N LEU A 166 -5.89 8.36 1.01
CA LEU A 166 -5.22 7.21 0.40
C LEU A 166 -4.73 7.51 -1.02
N ILE A 167 -5.52 8.20 -1.83
CA ILE A 167 -5.10 8.62 -3.18
C ILE A 167 -3.92 9.58 -3.07
N THR A 168 -4.00 10.62 -2.24
CA THR A 168 -2.91 11.59 -2.06
C THR A 168 -1.65 10.94 -1.52
N ALA A 169 -1.76 10.04 -0.53
CA ALA A 169 -0.62 9.30 0.00
C ALA A 169 0.01 8.38 -1.05
N SER A 170 -0.81 7.72 -1.87
CA SER A 170 -0.32 6.85 -2.94
C SER A 170 0.45 7.64 -3.99
N VAL A 171 -0.09 8.76 -4.45
CA VAL A 171 0.54 9.64 -5.44
C VAL A 171 1.82 10.25 -4.87
N GLY A 172 1.76 10.84 -3.67
CA GLY A 172 2.92 11.47 -3.03
C GLY A 172 4.06 10.48 -2.77
N THR A 173 3.74 9.30 -2.25
CA THR A 173 4.76 8.25 -2.02
C THR A 173 5.32 7.72 -3.33
N ALA A 174 4.50 7.57 -4.37
CA ALA A 174 4.97 7.15 -5.69
C ALA A 174 5.98 8.17 -6.27
N PHE A 175 5.71 9.46 -6.20
CA PHE A 175 6.64 10.51 -6.62
C PHE A 175 7.96 10.46 -5.83
N ILE A 176 7.90 10.38 -4.51
CA ILE A 176 9.10 10.28 -3.66
C ILE A 176 9.89 9.01 -3.99
N SER A 177 9.20 7.89 -4.22
CA SER A 177 9.84 6.65 -4.60
C SER A 177 10.55 6.75 -5.96
N MET A 178 9.96 7.45 -6.94
CA MET A 178 10.59 7.67 -8.25
C MET A 178 11.89 8.49 -8.10
N ILE A 179 11.85 9.61 -7.38
CA ILE A 179 13.03 10.46 -7.16
C ILE A 179 14.16 9.66 -6.49
N GLU A 180 13.83 8.88 -5.47
CA GLU A 180 14.82 8.09 -4.75
C GLU A 180 15.34 6.90 -5.59
N LEU A 181 14.51 6.32 -6.45
CA LEU A 181 14.95 5.30 -7.42
C LEU A 181 15.91 5.87 -8.45
N ASP A 182 15.66 7.08 -8.95
CA ASP A 182 16.53 7.79 -9.88
C ASP A 182 17.86 8.13 -9.20
N ARG A 183 17.81 8.62 -7.96
CA ARG A 183 19.01 8.89 -7.15
C ARG A 183 19.86 7.64 -6.90
N LEU A 184 19.22 6.50 -6.65
CA LEU A 184 19.90 5.23 -6.35
C LEU A 184 20.29 4.43 -7.61
N GLY A 185 19.95 4.91 -8.80
CA GLY A 185 20.22 4.18 -10.05
C GLY A 185 19.53 2.82 -10.14
N LEU A 186 18.41 2.65 -9.42
CA LEU A 186 17.70 1.36 -9.30
C LEU A 186 16.67 1.11 -10.42
N GLY A 187 16.41 2.10 -11.27
CA GLY A 187 15.50 1.98 -12.42
C GLY A 187 15.74 0.74 -13.31
N PRO A 188 16.99 0.39 -13.67
CA PRO A 188 17.30 -0.80 -14.48
C PRO A 188 16.94 -2.14 -13.80
N LEU A 189 16.93 -2.21 -12.47
CA LEU A 189 16.60 -3.43 -11.73
C LEU A 189 15.11 -3.77 -11.86
N PHE A 190 14.26 -2.75 -11.80
CA PHE A 190 12.81 -2.91 -11.94
C PHE A 190 12.38 -3.16 -13.39
N SER A 191 13.09 -2.62 -14.39
CA SER A 191 12.82 -2.93 -15.80
C SER A 191 13.13 -4.39 -16.11
N VAL A 192 14.28 -4.90 -15.67
CA VAL A 192 14.66 -6.32 -15.86
C VAL A 192 13.73 -7.25 -15.09
N ALA A 193 13.33 -6.91 -13.87
CA ALA A 193 12.34 -7.68 -13.11
C ALA A 193 10.97 -7.72 -13.82
N ARG A 194 10.53 -6.60 -14.39
CA ARG A 194 9.28 -6.51 -15.16
C ARG A 194 9.32 -7.38 -16.42
N ASP A 195 10.43 -7.36 -17.15
CA ASP A 195 10.61 -8.15 -18.38
C ASP A 195 10.62 -9.65 -18.11
N LEU A 196 11.20 -10.08 -16.98
CA LEU A 196 11.17 -11.48 -16.56
C LEU A 196 9.75 -11.97 -16.22
N ILE A 197 8.95 -11.14 -15.56
CA ILE A 197 7.55 -11.47 -15.26
C ILE A 197 6.74 -11.57 -16.55
N LYS A 198 6.93 -10.63 -17.49
CA LYS A 198 6.22 -10.61 -18.78
C LYS A 198 6.60 -11.80 -19.67
N ASN A 199 7.88 -12.16 -19.72
CA ASN A 199 8.37 -13.28 -20.53
C ASN A 199 7.97 -14.64 -19.94
N LYS A 200 7.88 -14.77 -18.61
CA LYS A 200 7.32 -16.00 -18.01
C LYS A 200 5.82 -16.17 -18.23
N GLY A 201 5.04 -15.09 -18.26
CA GLY A 201 3.63 -15.14 -18.67
C GLY A 201 3.45 -15.70 -20.08
N ARG A 202 4.38 -15.34 -20.99
CA ARG A 202 4.43 -15.88 -22.37
C ARG A 202 4.86 -17.34 -22.44
N LEU A 203 5.89 -17.74 -21.71
CA LEU A 203 6.37 -19.14 -21.67
C LEU A 203 5.34 -20.09 -21.05
N ALA A 204 4.65 -19.67 -19.99
CA ALA A 204 3.56 -20.45 -19.38
C ALA A 204 2.29 -20.50 -20.27
N SER A 205 2.09 -19.54 -21.17
CA SER A 205 1.01 -19.59 -22.17
C SER A 205 1.35 -20.46 -23.39
N HIS A 206 2.63 -20.58 -23.76
CA HIS A 206 3.06 -21.48 -24.84
C HIS A 206 3.12 -22.93 -24.39
N SER A 207 3.58 -23.23 -23.18
CA SER A 207 3.57 -24.61 -22.68
C SER A 207 2.16 -25.18 -22.50
N ARG A 208 1.14 -24.34 -22.27
CA ARG A 208 -0.27 -24.77 -22.21
C ARG A 208 -0.92 -24.99 -23.58
N LEU A 209 -0.35 -24.44 -24.64
CA LEU A 209 -0.83 -24.66 -26.01
C LEU A 209 -0.24 -25.94 -26.60
N GLU A 210 0.98 -26.31 -26.21
CA GLU A 210 1.63 -27.57 -26.62
C GLU A 210 1.07 -28.80 -25.89
N ASP A 211 0.47 -28.65 -24.70
CA ASP A 211 -0.17 -29.76 -23.95
C ASP A 211 -1.61 -30.07 -24.43
N HIS A 212 -2.13 -29.34 -25.41
CA HIS A 212 -3.49 -29.49 -25.96
C HIS A 212 -3.54 -29.84 -27.46
N GLU A 213 -2.39 -30.12 -28.08
CA GLU A 213 -2.26 -30.79 -29.39
C GLU A 213 -1.89 -32.27 -29.19
#